data_AF-A0A6N9E3T1-F1
#
_entry.id   AF-A0A6N9E3T1-F1
#
_cell.length_a   1.000
_cell.length_b   1.000
_cell.length_c   1.000
_cell.angle_alpha   90.00
_cell.angle_beta   90.00
_cell.angle_gamma   90.00
#
_symmetry.space_group_name_H-M   'P 1'
#
loop_
_entity.id
_entity.type
_entity.pdbx_description
1 polymer ?
#
loop_
_entity_poly.entity_id
_entity_poly.type
_entity_poly.pdbx_seq_one_letter_code
_entity_poly.pdbx_strand_id
1 'polypeptide(L)' 'MIERYIEDVVLASFPVLDYDQEAADWHALERAQLEAAGKTPPFIDGQIAAIAHVNELILITSNPTDFRAFKELQVRNWL' A
#
# COMPACT_ATOMS: atom_id res chain seq x y z
N MET A 1 -17.20 -19.35 4.70
CA MET A 1 -17.46 -17.98 4.20
C MET A 1 -16.20 -17.18 4.39
N ILE A 2 -15.88 -16.27 3.47
CA ILE A 2 -14.60 -15.56 3.45
C ILE A 2 -14.45 -14.65 4.68
N GLU A 3 -15.56 -14.12 5.17
CA GLU A 3 -15.71 -13.28 6.36
C GLU A 3 -15.15 -14.00 7.59
N ARG A 4 -15.54 -15.26 7.80
CA ARG A 4 -15.06 -16.07 8.92
C ARG A 4 -13.57 -16.40 8.81
N TYR A 5 -13.05 -16.57 7.60
CA TYR A 5 -11.61 -16.76 7.40
C TYR A 5 -10.83 -15.46 7.69
N ILE A 6 -11.37 -14.31 7.30
CA ILE A 6 -10.79 -13.01 7.65
C ILE A 6 -10.74 -12.85 9.17
N GLU A 7 -11.87 -13.06 9.86
CA GLU A 7 -11.99 -12.91 11.32
C GLU A 7 -11.12 -13.92 12.09
N ASP A 8 -11.28 -15.22 11.82
CA ASP A 8 -10.70 -16.28 12.65
C ASP A 8 -9.22 -16.55 12.30
N VAL A 9 -8.77 -16.23 11.09
CA VAL A 9 -7.42 -16.56 10.61
C VAL A 9 -6.60 -15.31 10.32
N VAL A 10 -7.06 -14.44 9.42
CA VAL A 10 -6.23 -13.31 8.96
C VAL A 10 -5.99 -12.31 10.09
N LEU A 11 -7.06 -11.83 10.74
CA LEU A 11 -6.97 -10.85 11.83
C LEU A 11 -6.28 -11.41 13.09
N ALA A 12 -6.30 -12.73 13.27
CA ALA A 12 -5.59 -13.39 14.37
C ALA A 12 -4.10 -13.64 14.07
N SER A 13 -3.71 -13.73 12.80
CA SER A 13 -2.35 -14.11 12.39
C SER A 13 -1.47 -12.92 12.01
N PHE A 14 -2.05 -11.79 11.61
CA PHE A 14 -1.31 -10.64 11.10
C PHE A 14 -1.67 -9.36 11.86
N PRO A 15 -0.69 -8.49 12.14
CA PRO A 15 -0.99 -7.13 12.59
C PRO A 15 -1.75 -6.39 11.48
N VAL A 16 -2.76 -5.62 11.88
CA VAL A 16 -3.46 -4.68 11.00
C VAL A 16 -2.95 -3.29 11.31
N LEU A 17 -2.36 -2.65 10.31
CA LEU A 17 -1.87 -1.28 10.42
C LEU A 17 -2.93 -0.33 9.86
N ASP A 18 -3.21 0.74 10.60
CA ASP A 18 -4.15 1.76 10.19
C ASP A 18 -3.56 2.65 9.10
N TYR A 19 -4.43 3.23 8.28
CA TYR A 19 -4.09 4.39 7.45
C TYR A 19 -4.15 5.64 8.35
N ASP A 20 -3.04 5.91 9.02
CA ASP A 20 -2.91 7.02 9.96
C ASP A 20 -2.56 8.36 9.27
N GLN A 21 -2.30 9.39 10.07
CA GLN A 21 -1.97 10.72 9.55
C GLN A 21 -0.65 10.73 8.77
N GLU A 22 0.35 9.96 9.19
CA GLU A 22 1.65 9.91 8.53
C GLU A 22 1.52 9.26 7.14
N ALA A 23 0.80 8.14 7.05
CA ALA A 23 0.44 7.53 5.78
C ALA A 23 -0.38 8.50 4.89
N ALA A 24 -1.30 9.26 5.48
CA ALA A 24 -2.10 10.22 4.74
C ALA A 24 -1.29 11.37 4.15
N ASP A 25 -0.37 11.93 4.93
CA ASP A 25 0.51 13.02 4.50
C ASP A 25 1.43 12.56 3.37
N TRP A 26 2.02 11.37 3.52
CA TRP A 26 2.85 10.79 2.47
C TRP A 26 2.06 10.52 1.19
N HIS A 27 0.87 9.91 1.30
CA HIS A 27 0.02 9.62 0.15
C HIS A 27 -0.36 10.90 -0.60
N ALA A 28 -0.74 11.96 0.11
CA ALA A 28 -1.10 13.24 -0.51
C ALA A 28 0.08 13.84 -1.29
N LEU A 29 1.28 13.82 -0.71
CA LEU A 29 2.49 14.31 -1.37
C LEU A 29 2.83 13.50 -2.62
N GLU A 30 2.89 12.17 -2.49
CA GLU A 30 3.29 11.30 -3.60
C GLU A 30 2.25 11.33 -4.72
N ARG A 31 0.96 11.39 -4.38
CA ARG A 31 -0.11 11.57 -5.36
C ARG A 31 0.03 12.86 -6.14
N ALA A 32 0.29 13.99 -5.47
CA ALA A 32 0.51 15.27 -6.14
C ALA A 32 1.72 15.22 -7.10
N GLN A 33 2.81 14.55 -6.69
CA GLN A 33 3.99 14.36 -7.55
C GLN A 33 3.69 13.49 -8.77
N LEU A 34 2.93 12.40 -8.58
CA LEU A 34 2.56 11.48 -9.66
C LEU A 34 1.59 12.13 -10.65
N GLU A 35 0.58 12.85 -10.15
CA GLU A 35 -0.37 13.59 -10.99
C GLU A 35 0.35 14.65 -11.84
N ALA A 36 1.29 15.39 -11.24
CA ALA A 36 2.13 16.34 -11.98
C ALA A 36 2.99 15.67 -13.06
N ALA A 37 3.34 14.39 -12.87
CA ALA A 37 4.05 13.57 -13.86
C ALA A 37 3.13 12.83 -14.85
N GLY A 38 1.82 13.12 -14.84
CA GLY A 38 0.82 12.48 -15.71
C GLY A 38 0.49 11.04 -15.33
N LYS A 39 0.82 10.61 -14.10
CA LYS A 39 0.52 9.28 -13.57
C LYS A 39 -0.61 9.36 -12.56
N THR A 40 -1.61 8.52 -12.72
CA THR A 40 -2.78 8.47 -11.83
C THR A 40 -2.99 7.05 -11.32
N PRO A 41 -2.17 6.55 -10.37
CA PRO A 41 -2.39 5.23 -9.80
C PRO A 41 -3.75 5.16 -9.09
N PRO A 42 -4.31 3.95 -8.90
CA PRO A 42 -5.52 3.76 -8.12
C PRO A 42 -5.38 4.35 -6.71
N PHE A 43 -6.45 4.97 -6.21
CA PHE A 43 -6.43 5.66 -4.92
C PHE A 43 -6.09 4.71 -3.76
N ILE A 44 -6.66 3.50 -3.77
CA ILE A 44 -6.43 2.49 -2.73
C ILE A 44 -4.99 1.97 -2.78
N ASP A 45 -4.41 1.77 -3.96
CA ASP A 45 -3.00 1.38 -4.09
C ASP A 45 -2.07 2.46 -3.53
N GLY A 46 -2.44 3.74 -3.68
CA GLY A 46 -1.74 4.84 -3.02
C GLY A 46 -1.78 4.77 -1.50
N GLN A 47 -2.93 4.40 -0.91
CA GLN A 47 -3.04 4.20 0.54
C GLN A 47 -2.22 2.99 1.02
N ILE A 48 -2.24 1.89 0.27
CA ILE A 48 -1.44 0.69 0.57
C ILE A 48 0.06 1.00 0.49
N ALA A 49 0.49 1.69 -0.57
CA ALA A 49 1.86 2.14 -0.76
C ALA A 49 2.32 3.04 0.40
N ALA A 50 1.45 3.95 0.84
CA ALA A 50 1.76 4.86 1.93
C ALA A 50 1.95 4.14 3.27
N ILE A 51 1.02 3.25 3.65
CA ILE A 51 1.16 2.44 4.88
C ILE A 51 2.47 1.65 4.84
N ALA A 52 2.79 1.01 3.71
CA ALA A 52 4.02 0.26 3.57
C ALA A 52 5.27 1.15 3.67
N HIS A 53 5.27 2.32 3.05
CA HIS A 53 6.41 3.23 3.06
C HIS A 53 6.68 3.80 4.46
N VAL A 54 5.67 4.36 5.13
CA VAL A 54 5.87 5.01 6.45
C VAL A 54 6.24 4.02 7.56
N ASN A 55 5.90 2.74 7.38
CA ASN A 55 6.29 1.65 8.28
C ASN A 55 7.56 0.91 7.83
N GLU A 56 8.26 1.39 6.80
CA GLU A 56 9.49 0.78 6.24
C GLU A 56 9.33 -0.71 5.82
N LEU A 57 8.15 -1.06 5.30
CA LEU A 57 7.79 -2.42 4.92
C LEU A 57 8.08 -2.73 3.45
N ILE A 58 8.21 -4.03 3.16
CA ILE A 58 8.22 -4.54 1.80
C ILE A 58 6.78 -4.88 1.39
N LEU A 59 6.29 -4.22 0.34
CA LEU A 59 4.99 -4.54 -0.25
C LEU A 59 5.08 -5.82 -1.09
N ILE A 60 4.37 -6.85 -0.65
CA ILE A 60 4.21 -8.10 -1.41
C ILE A 60 2.98 -8.00 -2.30
N THR A 61 3.14 -8.21 -3.60
CA THR A 61 2.00 -8.20 -4.52
C THR A 61 2.21 -9.02 -5.79
N SER A 62 1.12 -9.52 -6.37
CA SER A 62 1.08 -10.19 -7.68
C SER A 62 1.04 -9.24 -8.88
N ASN A 63 0.85 -7.93 -8.66
CA ASN A 63 0.82 -6.89 -9.70
C ASN A 63 1.91 -5.82 -9.49
N PRO A 64 3.21 -6.17 -9.46
CA PRO A 64 4.27 -5.25 -9.10
C PRO A 64 4.36 -4.00 -9.99
N THR A 65 3.83 -4.06 -11.22
CA THR A 65 3.79 -2.92 -12.15
C THR A 65 2.98 -1.75 -11.60
N ASP A 66 1.90 -2.02 -10.86
CA ASP A 66 0.99 -0.99 -10.34
C ASP A 66 1.67 -0.12 -9.28
N PHE A 67 2.71 -0.66 -8.64
CA PHE A 67 3.46 0.01 -7.59
C PHE A 67 4.80 0.62 -8.05
N ARG A 68 5.19 0.45 -9.32
CA ARG A 68 6.47 0.97 -9.85
C ARG A 68 6.59 2.49 -9.83
N ALA A 69 5.45 3.19 -9.78
CA ALA A 69 5.42 4.63 -9.82
C ALA A 69 5.79 5.27 -8.48
N PHE A 70 5.54 4.59 -7.37
CA PHE A 70 5.79 5.09 -6.02
C PHE A 70 7.29 5.05 -5.69
N LYS A 71 7.84 6.18 -5.26
CA LYS A 71 9.24 6.29 -4.86
C LYS A 71 9.49 5.59 -3.54
N GLU A 72 10.71 5.05 -3.38
CA GLU A 72 11.22 4.50 -2.11
C GLU A 72 10.33 3.40 -1.50
N LEU A 73 9.51 2.75 -2.33
CA LEU A 73 8.69 1.61 -1.93
C LEU A 73 9.39 0.31 -2.38
N GLN A 74 9.68 -0.56 -1.42
CA GLN A 74 10.24 -1.88 -1.74
C GLN A 74 9.12 -2.83 -2.13
N VAL A 75 9.12 -3.30 -3.37
CA VAL A 75 8.11 -4.24 -3.88
C VAL A 75 8.74 -5.61 -4.13
N ARG A 76 8.02 -6.67 -3.78
CA ARG A 76 8.36 -8.06 -4.14
C ARG A 76 7.12 -8.77 -4.69
N ASN A 77 7.34 -9.60 -5.70
CA ASN A 77 6.32 -10.54 -6.17
C ASN A 77 6.70 -11.94 -5.68
N TRP A 78 5.74 -12.63 -5.05
CA TRP A 78 5.88 -14.01 -4.56
C TRP A 78 5.06 -15.02 -5.39
N LEU A 79 4.42 -14.58 -6.47
CA LEU A 79 3.65 -15.39 -7.42
C LEU A 79 4.33 -15.48 -8.79
#